data_AF-A0A7J7HUH0-F1
#
_entry.id   AF-A0A7J7HUH0-F1
#
_cell.length_a   1.000
_cell.length_b   1.000
_cell.length_c   1.000
_cell.angle_alpha   90.00
_cell.angle_beta   90.00
_cell.angle_gamma   90.00
#
_symmetry.space_group_name_H-M   'P 1'
#
loop_
_entity.id
_entity.type
_entity.pdbx_description
1 polymer ?
#
loop_
_entity_poly.entity_id
_entity_poly.type
_entity_poly.pdbx_seq_one_letter_code
_entity_poly.pdbx_strand_id
1 'polypeptide(L)'
;MLVEQWNHVNLVVVNKTSIIVDASKYIEELKGKVERLSQDVASSQSSNGQNSLPMQVTVETLEKGFLINVFSEEKKCPGLLVTILKAFEELGLDVLDANVSCSDNFRLEAVGGELARDKYDLLGHTLLEKGVLDTEPFAMV
;
A
#
# COMPACT_ATOMS: atom_id res chain seq x y z
N MET A 1 49.96 46.23 1.11
CA MET A 1 48.99 46.02 2.21
C MET A 1 47.58 46.55 1.93
N LEU A 2 47.32 47.84 1.62
CA LEU A 2 45.95 48.32 1.36
C LEU A 2 45.38 47.89 -0.01
N VAL A 3 46.21 47.83 -1.05
CA VAL A 3 45.83 47.36 -2.40
C VAL A 3 45.44 45.88 -2.41
N GLU A 4 46.15 45.06 -1.63
CA GLU A 4 45.90 43.62 -1.53
C GLU A 4 44.61 43.33 -0.75
N GLN A 5 44.32 44.12 0.30
CA GLN A 5 43.03 44.05 1.00
C GLN A 5 41.87 44.45 0.09
N TRP A 6 42.03 45.48 -0.75
CA TRP A 6 41.00 45.91 -1.71
C TRP A 6 40.69 44.84 -2.77
N ASN A 7 41.72 44.19 -3.32
CA ASN A 7 41.54 43.10 -4.29
C ASN A 7 40.87 41.87 -3.65
N HIS A 8 41.22 41.53 -2.42
CA HIS A 8 40.61 40.40 -1.71
C HIS A 8 39.11 40.64 -1.44
N VAL A 9 38.74 41.84 -0.99
CA VAL A 9 37.33 42.21 -0.73
C VAL A 9 36.52 42.22 -2.03
N ASN A 10 37.06 42.79 -3.12
CA ASN A 10 36.36 42.84 -4.40
C ASN A 10 36.12 41.42 -4.98
N LEU A 11 37.13 40.54 -4.92
CA LEU A 11 37.00 39.16 -5.39
C LEU A 11 35.95 38.38 -4.58
N VAL A 12 35.95 38.54 -3.25
CA VAL A 12 34.97 37.88 -2.38
C VAL A 12 33.54 38.40 -2.65
N VAL A 13 33.38 39.70 -2.89
CA VAL A 13 32.07 40.29 -3.25
C VAL A 13 31.59 39.81 -4.62
N VAL A 14 32.46 39.76 -5.63
CA VAL A 14 32.12 39.27 -6.97
C VAL A 14 31.78 37.78 -6.94
N ASN A 15 32.55 36.97 -6.20
CA ASN A 15 32.29 35.54 -6.06
C ASN A 15 31.01 35.26 -5.26
N LYS A 16 30.74 35.99 -4.17
CA LYS A 16 29.48 35.87 -3.43
C LYS A 16 28.29 36.32 -4.26
N THR A 17 28.41 37.40 -5.03
CA THR A 17 27.38 37.83 -5.98
C THR A 17 27.15 36.78 -7.07
N SER A 18 28.21 36.13 -7.58
CA SER A 18 28.12 35.03 -8.54
C SER A 18 27.39 33.82 -7.95
N ILE A 19 27.75 33.39 -6.74
CA ILE A 19 27.09 32.26 -6.07
C ILE A 19 25.62 32.58 -5.74
N ILE A 20 25.32 33.81 -5.33
CA ILE A 20 23.94 34.25 -5.04
C ILE A 20 23.10 34.29 -6.32
N VAL A 21 23.65 34.75 -7.45
CA VAL A 21 22.91 34.77 -8.73
C VAL A 21 22.70 33.36 -9.26
N ASP A 22 23.69 32.47 -9.15
CA ASP A 22 23.56 31.06 -9.52
C ASP A 22 22.51 30.34 -8.65
N ALA A 23 22.53 30.56 -7.33
CA ALA A 23 21.51 30.02 -6.43
C ALA A 23 20.11 30.58 -6.73
N SER A 24 19.99 31.87 -7.02
CA SER A 24 18.72 32.51 -7.37
C SER A 24 18.15 31.95 -8.67
N LYS A 25 19.00 31.74 -9.68
CA LYS A 25 18.65 31.10 -10.95
C LYS A 25 18.16 29.67 -10.73
N TYR A 26 18.87 28.87 -9.92
CA TYR A 26 18.48 27.51 -9.62
C TYR A 26 17.12 27.42 -8.88
N ILE A 27 16.85 28.34 -7.94
CA ILE A 27 15.54 28.44 -7.26
C ILE A 27 14.42 28.73 -8.26
N GLU A 28 14.66 29.61 -9.23
CA GLU A 28 13.68 29.93 -10.28
C GLU A 28 13.42 28.73 -11.20
N GLU A 29 14.47 28.02 -11.62
CA GLU A 29 14.36 26.80 -12.42
C GLU A 29 13.59 25.70 -11.68
N LEU A 30 13.85 25.52 -10.38
CA LEU A 30 13.11 24.58 -9.53
C LEU A 30 11.64 24.99 -9.41
N LYS A 31 11.35 26.27 -9.18
CA LYS A 31 9.98 26.78 -9.10
C LYS A 31 9.21 26.53 -10.41
N GLY A 32 9.83 26.78 -11.56
CA GLY A 32 9.25 26.48 -12.87
C GLY A 32 9.06 24.98 -13.11
N LYS A 33 9.96 24.12 -12.63
CA LYS A 33 9.77 22.66 -12.68
C LYS A 33 8.60 22.20 -11.80
N VAL A 34 8.43 22.77 -10.61
CA VAL A 34 7.30 22.47 -9.71
C VAL A 34 5.98 22.90 -10.33
N GLU A 35 5.91 24.10 -10.93
CA GLU A 35 4.70 24.60 -11.59
C GLU A 35 4.32 23.73 -12.80
N ARG A 36 5.29 23.36 -13.65
CA ARG A 36 5.03 22.46 -14.79
C ARG A 36 4.58 21.08 -14.33
N LEU A 37 5.19 20.52 -13.28
CA LEU A 37 4.77 19.23 -12.75
C LEU A 37 3.38 19.32 -12.10
N SER A 38 3.08 20.42 -11.41
CA SER A 38 1.75 20.71 -10.84
C SER A 38 0.69 20.85 -11.94
N GLN A 39 1.03 21.51 -13.05
CA GLN A 39 0.16 21.64 -14.21
C GLN A 39 0.01 20.31 -14.95
N ASP A 40 1.06 19.48 -15.05
CA ASP A 40 1.00 18.16 -15.68
C ASP A 40 0.15 17.17 -14.85
N VAL A 41 0.25 17.20 -13.52
CA VAL A 41 -0.68 16.45 -12.65
C VAL A 41 -2.10 17.00 -12.74
N ALA A 42 -2.29 18.32 -12.78
CA ALA A 42 -3.62 18.94 -12.93
C ALA A 42 -4.22 18.72 -14.32
N SER A 43 -3.41 18.66 -15.38
CA SER A 43 -3.85 18.38 -16.76
C SER A 43 -4.10 16.90 -16.97
N SER A 44 -3.33 16.02 -16.30
CA SER A 44 -3.66 14.60 -16.11
C SER A 44 -4.90 14.38 -15.24
N GLN A 45 -5.30 15.37 -14.44
CA GLN A 45 -6.58 15.39 -13.70
C GLN A 45 -7.69 16.16 -14.43
N SER A 46 -7.40 16.83 -15.55
CA SER A 46 -8.41 17.47 -16.41
C SER A 46 -9.10 16.44 -17.34
N SER A 47 -8.62 15.20 -17.35
CA SER A 47 -9.52 14.05 -17.46
C SER A 47 -10.20 13.82 -16.10
N ASN A 48 -11.03 14.79 -15.70
CA ASN A 48 -12.06 14.59 -14.69
C ASN A 48 -13.31 13.93 -15.32
N GLY A 49 -13.14 13.30 -16.49
CA GLY A 49 -13.90 12.11 -16.83
C GLY A 49 -13.16 10.96 -16.18
N GLN A 50 -13.80 10.37 -15.16
CA GLN A 50 -13.64 8.97 -14.78
C GLN A 50 -12.79 8.20 -15.80
N ASN A 51 -11.48 8.10 -15.58
CA ASN A 51 -10.71 7.03 -16.19
C ASN A 51 -11.20 5.78 -15.44
N SER A 52 -12.42 5.34 -15.77
CA SER A 52 -12.92 4.04 -15.42
C SER A 52 -11.93 3.11 -16.09
N LEU A 53 -10.91 2.71 -15.34
CA LEU A 53 -10.36 1.38 -15.53
C LEU A 53 -11.61 0.48 -15.60
N PRO A 54 -11.68 -0.47 -16.54
CA PRO A 54 -12.83 -1.37 -16.65
C PRO A 54 -13.07 -2.23 -15.38
N MET A 55 -12.34 -1.96 -14.30
CA MET A 55 -12.41 -2.58 -13.00
C MET A 55 -12.36 -1.49 -11.90
N GLN A 56 -13.38 -1.46 -11.05
CA GLN A 56 -13.47 -0.65 -9.85
C GLN A 56 -13.34 -1.54 -8.61
N VAL A 57 -12.54 -1.10 -7.64
CA VAL A 57 -12.33 -1.81 -6.37
C VAL A 57 -12.61 -0.84 -5.22
N THR A 58 -13.49 -1.22 -4.31
CA THR A 58 -13.79 -0.48 -3.08
C THR A 58 -13.51 -1.36 -1.88
N VAL A 59 -12.97 -0.75 -0.81
CA VAL A 59 -12.70 -1.44 0.45
C VAL A 59 -13.32 -0.62 1.56
N GLU A 60 -14.15 -1.26 2.37
CA GLU A 60 -14.83 -0.68 3.52
C GLU A 60 -14.39 -1.41 4.79
N THR A 61 -14.04 -0.66 5.83
CA THR A 61 -13.70 -1.24 7.14
C THR A 61 -14.96 -1.57 7.92
N LEU A 62 -15.06 -2.80 8.41
CA LEU A 62 -16.13 -3.28 9.30
C LEU A 62 -15.60 -3.44 10.73
N GLU A 63 -16.50 -3.67 11.70
CA GLU A 63 -16.13 -3.84 13.12
C GLU A 63 -15.11 -4.97 13.37
N LYS A 64 -15.15 -6.03 12.55
CA LYS A 64 -14.26 -7.21 12.66
C LYS A 64 -13.59 -7.58 11.33
N GLY A 65 -13.20 -6.59 10.54
CA GLY A 65 -12.42 -6.81 9.31
C GLY A 65 -12.77 -5.84 8.18
N PHE A 66 -12.87 -6.36 6.96
CA PHE A 66 -12.97 -5.54 5.75
C PHE A 66 -14.00 -6.11 4.77
N LEU A 67 -14.81 -5.26 4.15
CA LEU A 67 -15.62 -5.59 3.00
C LEU A 67 -14.91 -5.11 1.74
N ILE A 68 -14.57 -6.04 0.87
CA ILE A 68 -13.87 -5.80 -0.40
C ILE A 68 -14.87 -6.01 -1.51
N ASN A 69 -15.14 -4.96 -2.27
CA ASN A 69 -16.04 -4.99 -3.40
C ASN A 69 -15.26 -4.73 -4.69
N VAL A 70 -15.39 -5.64 -5.65
CA VAL A 70 -14.71 -5.60 -6.94
C VAL A 70 -15.78 -5.68 -8.01
N PHE A 71 -15.77 -4.72 -8.91
CA PHE A 71 -16.67 -4.64 -10.05
C PHE A 71 -15.85 -4.49 -11.33
N SER A 72 -16.22 -5.21 -12.39
CA SER A 72 -15.61 -5.03 -13.70
C SER A 72 -16.68 -4.94 -14.79
N GLU A 73 -16.57 -3.91 -15.62
CA GLU A 73 -17.43 -3.65 -16.78
C GLU A 73 -17.11 -4.59 -17.96
N GLU A 74 -15.96 -5.27 -17.94
CA GLU A 74 -15.58 -6.21 -18.99
C GLU A 74 -16.26 -7.56 -18.84
N LYS A 75 -16.92 -8.00 -19.92
CA LYS A 75 -17.71 -9.24 -19.94
C LYS A 75 -16.89 -10.52 -19.73
N LYS A 76 -15.57 -10.49 -20.02
CA LYS A 76 -14.71 -11.68 -20.07
C LYS A 76 -13.26 -11.41 -19.70
N CYS A 77 -12.95 -11.59 -18.43
CA CYS A 77 -11.57 -11.71 -17.94
C CYS A 77 -11.38 -13.11 -17.33
N PRO A 78 -11.08 -14.15 -18.14
CA PRO A 78 -10.85 -15.48 -17.62
C PRO A 78 -9.67 -15.45 -16.64
N GLY A 79 -9.87 -16.01 -15.44
CA GLY A 79 -8.84 -16.03 -14.40
C GLY A 79 -8.85 -14.81 -13.46
N LEU A 80 -9.73 -13.82 -13.64
CA LEU A 80 -9.80 -12.66 -12.74
C LEU A 80 -10.07 -13.07 -11.28
N LEU A 81 -11.02 -13.99 -11.06
CA LEU A 81 -11.30 -14.52 -9.72
C LEU A 81 -10.06 -15.19 -9.10
N VAL A 82 -9.31 -15.95 -9.91
CA VAL A 82 -8.11 -16.65 -9.44
C VAL A 82 -7.03 -15.66 -9.01
N THR A 83 -6.84 -14.59 -9.80
CA THR A 83 -5.92 -13.50 -9.46
C THR A 83 -6.30 -12.81 -8.16
N ILE A 84 -7.59 -12.54 -7.96
CA ILE A 84 -8.07 -11.87 -6.74
C ILE A 84 -7.89 -12.76 -5.51
N LEU A 85 -8.27 -14.04 -5.58
CA LEU A 85 -8.10 -14.97 -4.47
C LEU A 85 -6.62 -15.19 -4.12
N LYS A 86 -5.75 -15.23 -5.11
CA LYS A 86 -4.30 -15.28 -4.89
C LYS A 86 -3.79 -14.04 -4.16
N ALA A 87 -4.29 -12.85 -4.51
CA ALA A 87 -3.94 -11.64 -3.80
C ALA A 87 -4.41 -11.67 -2.34
N PHE A 88 -5.58 -12.25 -2.04
CA PHE A 88 -6.02 -12.43 -0.65
C PHE A 88 -5.09 -13.35 0.13
N GLU A 89 -4.65 -14.46 -0.45
CA GLU A 89 -3.68 -15.36 0.18
C GLU A 89 -2.32 -14.68 0.42
N GLU A 90 -1.78 -13.96 -0.57
CA GLU A 90 -0.51 -13.22 -0.46
C GLU A 90 -0.58 -12.11 0.60
N LEU A 91 -1.76 -11.51 0.79
CA LEU A 91 -2.01 -10.51 1.83
C LEU A 91 -2.30 -11.12 3.21
N GLY A 92 -2.43 -12.45 3.31
CA GLY A 92 -2.81 -13.14 4.54
C GLY A 92 -4.21 -12.75 5.01
N LEU A 93 -5.12 -12.54 4.07
CA LEU A 93 -6.47 -12.05 4.31
C LEU A 93 -7.43 -13.25 4.40
N ASP A 94 -7.90 -13.56 5.60
CA ASP A 94 -8.87 -14.63 5.81
C ASP A 94 -10.25 -14.19 5.32
N VAL A 95 -10.72 -14.78 4.21
CA VAL A 95 -12.05 -14.49 3.67
C VAL A 95 -13.09 -15.31 4.43
N LEU A 96 -13.95 -14.62 5.19
CA LEU A 96 -15.03 -15.21 5.98
C LEU A 96 -16.26 -15.52 5.13
N ASP A 97 -16.59 -14.60 4.22
CA ASP A 97 -17.72 -14.71 3.31
C ASP A 97 -17.33 -14.12 1.95
N ALA A 98 -17.82 -14.71 0.87
CA ALA A 98 -17.63 -14.16 -0.46
C ALA A 98 -18.81 -14.50 -1.37
N ASN A 99 -19.25 -13.50 -2.12
CA ASN A 99 -20.30 -13.61 -3.10
C ASN A 99 -19.78 -13.15 -4.48
N VAL A 100 -19.98 -13.98 -5.50
CA VAL A 100 -19.53 -13.71 -6.86
C VAL A 100 -20.69 -13.80 -7.84
N SER A 101 -20.79 -12.81 -8.72
CA SER A 101 -21.75 -12.77 -9.81
C SER A 101 -21.02 -12.53 -11.13
N CYS A 102 -21.37 -13.32 -12.15
CA CYS A 102 -20.75 -13.29 -13.48
C CYS A 102 -21.78 -13.28 -14.62
N SER A 103 -23.03 -12.88 -14.35
CA SER A 103 -24.12 -12.98 -15.33
C SER A 103 -23.93 -12.06 -16.53
N ASP A 104 -23.68 -10.77 -16.27
CA ASP A 104 -23.44 -9.76 -17.30
C ASP A 104 -22.05 -9.14 -17.16
N ASN A 105 -21.63 -8.89 -15.93
CA ASN A 105 -20.38 -8.25 -15.52
C ASN A 105 -19.77 -9.06 -14.38
N PHE A 106 -18.47 -8.93 -14.13
CA PHE A 106 -17.86 -9.56 -12.97
C PHE A 106 -18.08 -8.68 -11.73
N ARG A 107 -18.71 -9.24 -10.70
CA ARG A 107 -18.82 -8.62 -9.37
C ARG A 107 -18.40 -9.62 -8.32
N LEU A 108 -17.49 -9.22 -7.45
CA LEU A 108 -17.07 -9.97 -6.27
C LEU A 108 -17.25 -9.09 -5.05
N GLU A 109 -17.88 -9.63 -4.03
CA GLU A 109 -17.97 -9.07 -2.70
C GLU A 109 -17.33 -10.07 -1.74
N ALA A 110 -16.36 -9.64 -0.94
CA ALA A 110 -15.65 -10.50 -0.01
C ALA A 110 -15.52 -9.82 1.36
N VAL A 111 -15.89 -10.53 2.42
CA VAL A 111 -15.72 -10.11 3.80
C VAL A 111 -14.44 -10.76 4.33
N GLY A 112 -13.40 -9.96 4.49
CA GLY A 112 -12.18 -10.33 5.18
C GLY A 112 -12.33 -10.23 6.69
N GLY A 113 -11.85 -11.21 7.43
CA GLY A 113 -11.69 -11.16 8.87
C GLY A 113 -10.33 -10.61 9.26
N GLU A 114 -10.26 -9.93 10.41
CA GLU A 114 -8.98 -9.69 11.05
C GLU A 114 -8.47 -11.01 11.63
N LEU A 115 -7.32 -11.49 11.16
CA LEU A 115 -6.58 -12.56 11.84
C LEU A 115 -6.23 -12.06 13.24
N ALA A 116 -7.02 -12.45 14.23
CA ALA A 116 -6.59 -12.46 15.62
C ALA A 116 -5.42 -13.45 15.70
N ARG A 117 -4.20 -12.93 15.49
CA ARG A 117 -2.95 -13.68 15.66
C ARG A 117 -2.80 -14.24 17.09
N ASP A 118 -3.74 -13.95 17.99
CA ASP A 118 -3.76 -14.37 19.39
C ASP A 118 -4.60 -15.63 19.69
N LYS A 119 -5.14 -16.36 18.69
CA LYS A 119 -5.96 -17.57 19.00
C LYS A 119 -5.21 -18.90 18.97
N TYR A 120 -3.97 -18.92 18.46
CA TYR A 120 -3.13 -20.13 18.48
C TYR A 120 -2.21 -20.24 19.71
N ASP A 121 -2.02 -19.17 20.48
CA ASP A 121 -1.23 -19.23 21.73
C ASP A 121 -2.03 -19.84 22.91
N LEU A 122 -3.37 -19.77 22.88
CA LEU A 122 -4.20 -20.26 24.00
C LEU A 122 -4.53 -21.76 23.91
N LEU A 123 -4.39 -22.38 22.74
CA LEU A 123 -4.59 -23.82 22.55
C LEU A 123 -3.28 -24.64 22.69
N GLY A 124 -2.12 -23.98 22.74
CA GLY A 124 -0.83 -24.63 22.95
C GLY A 124 -0.50 -24.94 24.42
N HIS A 125 -1.12 -24.23 25.37
CA HIS A 125 -0.76 -24.32 26.79
C HIS A 125 -1.62 -25.26 27.65
N THR A 126 -2.78 -25.74 27.17
CA THR A 126 -3.75 -26.46 28.00
C THR A 126 -3.76 -27.98 27.81
N LEU A 127 -2.96 -28.53 26.88
CA LEU A 127 -2.99 -29.97 26.54
C LEU A 127 -1.84 -30.81 27.14
N LEU A 128 -1.20 -30.35 28.23
CA LEU A 128 -0.10 -31.09 28.89
C LEU A 128 -0.44 -31.63 30.29
N GLU A 129 -1.64 -31.37 30.84
CA GLU A 129 -2.00 -31.82 32.20
C GLU A 129 -3.20 -32.77 32.25
N LYS A 130 -3.31 -33.68 31.27
CA LYS A 130 -4.25 -34.81 31.39
C LYS A 130 -3.68 -36.07 30.74
N GLY A 131 -2.57 -36.53 31.29
CA GLY A 131 -1.87 -37.74 30.87
C GLY A 131 -1.18 -38.46 32.03
N VAL A 132 -1.82 -38.50 33.20
CA VAL A 132 -1.47 -39.46 34.26
C VAL A 132 -2.74 -40.19 34.61
N LEU A 133 -2.93 -41.37 34.04
CA LEU A 133 -3.80 -42.43 34.53
C LEU A 133 -3.31 -43.75 33.91
N ASP A 134 -2.88 -44.64 34.81
CA ASP A 134 -2.65 -46.08 34.68
C ASP A 134 -1.52 -46.61 33.77
N THR A 135 -0.32 -46.70 34.35
CA THR A 135 0.54 -47.87 34.13
C THR A 135 0.12 -48.99 35.08
N GLU A 136 -0.73 -49.91 34.60
CA GLU A 136 -0.90 -51.24 35.20
C GLU A 136 0.31 -52.12 34.83
N PRO A 137 1.03 -52.74 35.77
CA PRO A 137 2.06 -53.71 35.43
C PRO A 137 1.41 -55.06 35.14
N PHE A 138 1.27 -55.40 33.86
CA PHE A 138 1.22 -56.81 33.46
C PHE A 138 2.61 -57.43 33.69
N ALA A 139 2.82 -57.99 34.88
CA ALA A 139 3.89 -58.95 35.15
C ALA A 139 3.26 -60.34 35.31
N MET A 140 3.44 -61.09 34.25
CA MET A 140 3.20 -62.52 34.06
C MET A 140 4.09 -63.35 35.01
N VAL A 141 3.48 -64.22 35.84
CA VAL A 141 3.90 -65.59 36.25
C VAL A 141 2.82 -66.19 37.15
#